data_AF-A0AAW0JJL3-F1
#
_entry.id   AF-A0AAW0JJL3-F1
#
_cell.length_a   1.000
_cell.length_b   1.000
_cell.length_c   1.000
_cell.angle_alpha   90.00
_cell.angle_beta   90.00
_cell.angle_gamma   90.00
#
_symmetry.space_group_name_H-M   'P 1'
#
loop_
_entity.id
_entity.type
_entity.pdbx_description
1 polymer ?
#
loop_
_entity_poly.entity_id
_entity_poly.type
_entity_poly.pdbx_seq_one_letter_code
_entity_poly.pdbx_strand_id
1 'polypeptide(L)'
;LPEFTESEKKRINGTFDFFGFNHYTTVLAYNLDYPADISSFDADRGVASTADSSWPDSGSFWLKMTPFGFRRILNWLKEEYNNPPIYVTENGVTRRGDPELNDTDRIYYLRSYINEALKATVQDKVDLRGYTLWSIMDNFEWATGFSERFGVHFVNRSDPSLPRIPKASAKVYASVVRCNGFPDPAQGPHPCLQQPDDAEPTASPVKTEVPFLGLMLGITEAQTALYVLFALLLLGVCSLVFLLYKYCKRSKYRETQPR
;
A
#
# COMPACT_ATOMS: atom_id res chain seq x y z
N LEU A 1 -15.73 -15.95 22.82
CA LEU A 1 -16.22 -14.84 21.97
C LEU A 1 -17.24 -14.04 22.77
N PRO A 2 -17.12 -12.70 22.92
CA PRO A 2 -18.15 -11.91 23.60
C PRO A 2 -19.50 -12.03 22.90
N GLU A 3 -20.59 -12.04 23.66
CA GLU A 3 -21.95 -12.11 23.13
C GLU A 3 -22.63 -10.75 23.13
N PHE A 4 -23.42 -10.47 22.09
CA PHE A 4 -24.28 -9.30 22.02
C PHE A 4 -25.64 -9.57 22.66
N THR A 5 -26.14 -8.59 23.40
CA THR A 5 -27.54 -8.55 23.85
C THR A 5 -28.48 -8.31 22.67
N GLU A 6 -29.77 -8.63 22.84
CA GLU A 6 -30.78 -8.42 21.78
C GLU A 6 -30.94 -6.95 21.38
N SER A 7 -30.77 -6.02 22.34
CA SER A 7 -30.81 -4.58 22.04
C SER A 7 -29.61 -4.15 21.20
N GLU A 8 -28.42 -4.69 21.46
CA GLU A 8 -27.22 -4.42 20.66
C GLU A 8 -27.34 -4.99 19.25
N LYS A 9 -27.81 -6.24 19.10
CA LYS A 9 -28.07 -6.85 17.79
C LYS A 9 -29.01 -5.99 16.96
N LYS A 10 -30.13 -5.54 17.55
CA LYS A 10 -31.09 -4.65 16.87
C LYS A 10 -30.48 -3.30 16.51
N ARG A 11 -29.60 -2.75 17.37
CA ARG A 11 -28.93 -1.47 17.12
C ARG A 11 -27.92 -1.54 15.98
N ILE A 12 -27.24 -2.68 15.82
CA ILE A 12 -26.18 -2.88 14.81
C ILE A 12 -26.76 -3.34 13.46
N ASN A 13 -27.83 -4.14 13.48
CA ASN A 13 -28.43 -4.64 12.25
C ASN A 13 -28.93 -3.48 11.37
N GLY A 14 -28.51 -3.47 10.11
CA GLY A 14 -28.89 -2.44 9.14
C GLY A 14 -28.10 -1.13 9.23
N THR A 15 -27.05 -1.03 10.04
CA THR A 15 -26.23 0.20 10.13
C THR A 15 -25.20 0.29 8.99
N PHE A 16 -25.66 0.28 7.75
CA PHE A 16 -24.82 0.42 6.56
C PHE A 16 -25.58 1.06 5.40
N ASP A 17 -24.87 1.84 4.59
CA ASP A 17 -25.38 2.34 3.30
C ASP A 17 -24.79 1.56 2.11
N PHE A 18 -23.60 0.99 2.31
CA PHE A 18 -22.88 0.19 1.33
C PHE A 18 -21.89 -0.75 2.03
N PHE A 19 -21.39 -1.74 1.29
CA PHE A 19 -20.34 -2.67 1.72
C PHE A 19 -18.99 -2.24 1.10
N GLY A 20 -18.07 -1.75 1.93
CA GLY A 20 -16.68 -1.49 1.54
C GLY A 20 -15.86 -2.77 1.57
N PHE A 21 -15.20 -3.10 0.47
CA PHE A 21 -14.55 -4.39 0.29
C PHE A 21 -13.11 -4.25 -0.21
N ASN A 22 -12.15 -4.75 0.56
CA ASN A 22 -10.76 -4.88 0.14
C ASN A 22 -10.52 -6.33 -0.29
N HIS A 23 -9.99 -6.53 -1.50
CA HIS A 23 -9.66 -7.87 -1.99
C HIS A 23 -8.36 -7.87 -2.76
N TYR A 24 -7.56 -8.92 -2.56
CA TYR A 24 -6.23 -9.03 -3.14
C TYR A 24 -5.97 -10.41 -3.72
N THR A 25 -6.27 -11.46 -2.96
CA THR A 25 -5.92 -12.84 -3.26
C THR A 25 -7.01 -13.79 -2.77
N THR A 26 -6.97 -15.02 -3.26
CA THR A 26 -7.73 -16.17 -2.77
C THR A 26 -6.80 -17.19 -2.14
N VAL A 27 -7.36 -18.02 -1.27
CA VAL A 27 -6.68 -19.17 -0.65
C VAL A 27 -7.50 -20.44 -0.87
N LEU A 28 -6.82 -21.58 -0.90
CA LEU A 28 -7.42 -22.89 -0.74
C LEU A 28 -7.60 -23.15 0.76
N ALA A 29 -8.74 -23.73 1.13
CA ALA A 29 -9.09 -24.04 2.50
C ALA A 29 -9.28 -25.55 2.65
N TYR A 30 -8.77 -26.12 3.74
CA TYR A 30 -9.01 -27.51 4.12
C TYR A 30 -9.22 -27.61 5.63
N ASN A 31 -10.02 -28.59 6.04
CA ASN A 31 -10.30 -28.83 7.46
C ASN A 31 -9.00 -29.19 8.18
N LEU A 32 -8.79 -28.56 9.33
CA LEU A 32 -7.68 -28.89 10.22
C LEU A 32 -8.18 -28.90 11.65
N ASP A 33 -8.07 -30.06 12.28
CA ASP A 33 -8.38 -30.23 13.68
C ASP A 33 -7.18 -29.78 14.52
N TYR A 34 -7.36 -28.70 15.26
CA TYR A 34 -6.34 -28.22 16.19
C TYR A 34 -6.44 -28.97 17.52
N PRO A 35 -5.31 -29.24 18.20
CA PRO A 35 -5.31 -29.67 19.58
C PRO A 35 -6.17 -28.76 20.46
N ALA A 36 -6.96 -29.36 21.36
CA ALA A 36 -7.96 -28.64 22.17
C ALA A 36 -7.35 -27.62 23.15
N ASP A 37 -6.04 -27.69 23.40
CA ASP A 37 -5.28 -26.76 24.24
C ASP A 37 -4.82 -25.51 23.47
N ILE A 38 -4.94 -25.49 22.14
CA ILE A 38 -4.63 -24.30 21.33
C ILE A 38 -5.85 -23.38 21.29
N SER A 39 -5.73 -22.22 21.95
CA SER A 39 -6.72 -21.14 21.85
C SER A 39 -6.21 -20.06 20.89
N SER A 40 -6.78 -20.03 19.69
CA SER A 40 -6.50 -19.01 18.67
C SER A 40 -7.67 -18.88 17.69
N PHE A 41 -7.72 -17.76 16.97
CA PHE A 41 -8.72 -17.56 15.90
C PHE A 41 -8.67 -18.67 14.83
N ASP A 42 -7.46 -19.14 14.49
CA ASP A 42 -7.27 -20.20 13.51
C ASP A 42 -7.73 -21.58 14.01
N ALA A 43 -7.58 -21.84 15.32
CA ALA A 43 -8.11 -23.04 15.95
C ALA A 43 -9.64 -23.02 15.99
N ASP A 44 -10.24 -21.88 16.36
CA ASP A 44 -11.70 -21.73 16.47
C ASP A 44 -12.41 -21.94 15.12
N ARG A 45 -11.80 -21.50 14.01
CA ARG A 45 -12.39 -21.67 12.68
C ARG A 45 -12.21 -23.08 12.09
N GLY A 46 -11.32 -23.91 12.64
CA GLY A 46 -11.12 -25.31 12.23
C GLY A 46 -10.63 -25.52 10.79
N VAL A 47 -9.97 -24.51 10.22
CA VAL A 47 -9.54 -24.52 8.81
C VAL A 47 -8.10 -24.04 8.69
N ALA A 48 -7.31 -24.74 7.89
CA ALA A 48 -6.02 -24.28 7.41
C ALA A 48 -6.15 -23.74 5.98
N SER A 49 -5.35 -22.72 5.68
CA SER A 49 -5.33 -22.06 4.39
C SER A 49 -3.98 -22.26 3.72
N THR A 50 -3.98 -22.46 2.41
CA THR A 50 -2.78 -22.49 1.58
C THR A 50 -3.06 -21.80 0.26
N ALA A 51 -2.03 -21.50 -0.52
CA ALA A 51 -2.20 -21.04 -1.89
C ALA A 51 -1.69 -22.11 -2.86
N ASP A 52 -2.30 -22.19 -4.04
CA ASP A 52 -1.79 -23.05 -5.09
C ASP A 52 -0.44 -22.49 -5.57
N SER A 53 0.58 -23.35 -5.62
CA SER A 53 1.93 -22.95 -6.04
C SER A 53 2.01 -22.61 -7.53
N SER A 54 1.02 -23.03 -8.33
CA SER A 54 0.92 -22.67 -9.75
C SER A 54 0.38 -21.24 -9.97
N TRP A 55 -0.21 -20.61 -8.95
CA TRP A 55 -0.71 -19.24 -9.10
C TRP A 55 0.44 -18.24 -9.14
N PRO A 56 0.36 -17.21 -10.03
CA PRO A 56 1.42 -16.22 -10.16
C PRO A 56 1.71 -15.50 -8.85
N ASP A 57 3.00 -15.39 -8.54
CA ASP A 57 3.53 -14.68 -7.38
C ASP A 57 3.42 -13.16 -7.52
N SER A 58 3.59 -12.48 -6.39
CA SER A 58 3.75 -11.03 -6.30
C SER A 58 4.96 -10.68 -5.42
N GLY A 59 5.12 -9.39 -5.12
CA GLY A 59 6.09 -8.94 -4.13
C GLY A 59 5.79 -9.37 -2.70
N SER A 60 4.56 -9.77 -2.38
CA SER A 60 4.14 -10.13 -1.02
C SER A 60 3.94 -11.63 -0.91
N PHE A 61 4.49 -12.24 0.14
CA PHE A 61 4.42 -13.70 0.34
C PHE A 61 2.98 -14.23 0.46
N TRP A 62 2.05 -13.39 0.91
CA TRP A 62 0.65 -13.75 1.14
C TRP A 62 -0.24 -13.53 -0.10
N LEU A 63 0.24 -12.80 -1.12
CA LEU A 63 -0.59 -12.34 -2.24
C LEU A 63 -0.24 -13.12 -3.51
N LYS A 64 -1.20 -13.94 -3.98
CA LYS A 64 -1.17 -14.61 -5.28
C LYS A 64 -2.19 -14.00 -6.24
N MET A 65 -1.84 -13.90 -7.52
CA MET A 65 -2.75 -13.33 -8.52
C MET A 65 -3.85 -14.34 -8.89
N THR A 66 -5.05 -14.12 -8.38
CA THR A 66 -6.19 -15.06 -8.44
C THR A 66 -7.48 -14.36 -8.88
N PRO A 67 -7.51 -13.82 -10.13
CA PRO A 67 -8.63 -13.00 -10.59
C PRO A 67 -9.98 -13.73 -10.50
N PHE A 68 -10.02 -15.03 -10.81
CA PHE A 68 -11.24 -15.83 -10.72
C PHE A 68 -11.89 -15.80 -9.33
N GLY A 69 -11.07 -15.71 -8.27
CA GLY A 69 -11.54 -15.66 -6.90
C GLY A 69 -12.26 -14.37 -6.57
N PHE A 70 -11.87 -13.26 -7.22
CA PHE A 70 -12.51 -11.96 -7.04
C PHE A 70 -13.97 -11.96 -7.51
N ARG A 71 -14.27 -12.55 -8.68
CA ARG A 71 -15.66 -12.70 -9.13
C ARG A 71 -16.46 -13.65 -8.22
N ARG A 72 -15.82 -14.73 -7.73
CA ARG A 72 -16.48 -15.69 -6.82
C ARG A 72 -16.89 -15.06 -5.51
N ILE A 73 -16.00 -14.31 -4.86
CA ILE A 73 -16.32 -13.66 -3.58
C ILE A 73 -17.35 -12.53 -3.75
N LEU A 74 -17.34 -11.79 -4.86
CA LEU A 74 -18.39 -10.81 -5.16
C LEU A 74 -19.77 -11.46 -5.30
N ASN A 75 -19.86 -12.63 -5.94
CA ASN A 75 -21.11 -13.39 -6.02
C ASN A 75 -21.54 -13.93 -4.66
N TRP A 76 -20.60 -14.43 -3.86
CA TRP A 76 -20.89 -14.86 -2.50
C TRP A 76 -21.42 -13.71 -1.62
N LEU A 77 -20.80 -12.52 -1.67
CA LEU A 77 -21.29 -11.33 -0.96
C LEU A 77 -22.70 -10.95 -1.40
N LYS A 78 -22.99 -11.06 -2.70
CA LYS A 78 -24.33 -10.84 -3.24
C LYS A 78 -25.34 -11.82 -2.66
N GLU A 79 -25.03 -13.11 -2.62
CA GLU A 79 -25.95 -14.15 -2.13
C GLU A 79 -26.14 -14.07 -0.61
N GLU A 80 -25.05 -13.89 0.14
CA GLU A 80 -25.05 -13.87 1.60
C GLU A 80 -25.72 -12.62 2.18
N TYR A 81 -25.47 -11.44 1.57
CA TYR A 81 -25.93 -10.15 2.12
C TYR A 81 -27.05 -9.50 1.31
N ASN A 82 -27.77 -10.28 0.49
CA ASN A 82 -28.90 -9.81 -0.31
C ASN A 82 -28.55 -8.65 -1.26
N ASN A 83 -27.44 -8.81 -1.99
CA ASN A 83 -26.93 -7.90 -3.01
C ASN A 83 -26.83 -6.42 -2.58
N PRO A 84 -26.07 -6.11 -1.51
CA PRO A 84 -25.90 -4.73 -1.07
C PRO A 84 -25.12 -3.92 -2.12
N PRO A 85 -25.17 -2.58 -2.10
CA PRO A 85 -24.24 -1.77 -2.87
C PRO A 85 -22.80 -2.03 -2.44
N ILE A 86 -21.93 -2.47 -3.35
CA ILE A 86 -20.53 -2.79 -3.07
C ILE A 86 -19.61 -1.72 -3.66
N TYR A 87 -18.62 -1.29 -2.87
CA TYR A 87 -17.48 -0.52 -3.33
C TYR A 87 -16.20 -1.29 -3.03
N VAL A 88 -15.43 -1.61 -4.08
CA VAL A 88 -14.10 -2.15 -3.90
C VAL A 88 -13.20 -1.01 -3.46
N THR A 89 -12.85 -0.98 -2.19
CA THR A 89 -12.08 0.10 -1.56
C THR A 89 -10.58 -0.08 -1.73
N GLU A 90 -10.12 -1.33 -1.92
CA GLU A 90 -8.74 -1.63 -2.31
C GLU A 90 -8.67 -2.89 -3.18
N ASN A 91 -7.89 -2.81 -4.25
CA ASN A 91 -7.43 -3.95 -5.03
C ASN A 91 -6.10 -3.60 -5.73
N GLY A 92 -5.10 -4.48 -5.64
CA GLY A 92 -3.77 -4.16 -6.15
C GLY A 92 -2.78 -5.31 -6.05
N VAL A 93 -1.57 -5.09 -6.56
CA VAL A 93 -0.49 -6.09 -6.48
C VAL A 93 0.85 -5.44 -6.20
N THR A 94 1.64 -6.10 -5.36
CA THR A 94 2.98 -5.66 -4.99
C THR A 94 4.03 -6.13 -5.95
N ARG A 95 5.13 -5.40 -5.95
CA ARG A 95 6.40 -5.84 -6.52
C ARG A 95 7.57 -5.49 -5.60
N ARG A 96 8.54 -6.40 -5.50
CA ARG A 96 9.84 -6.20 -4.83
C ARG A 96 10.97 -6.07 -5.85
N GLY A 97 12.17 -5.70 -5.38
CA GLY A 97 13.39 -5.60 -6.19
C GLY A 97 13.62 -4.20 -6.79
N ASP A 98 14.34 -4.12 -7.91
CA ASP A 98 14.62 -2.83 -8.55
C ASP A 98 13.34 -2.17 -9.09
N PRO A 99 13.25 -0.84 -9.05
CA PRO A 99 12.09 -0.13 -9.56
C PRO A 99 12.03 -0.26 -11.09
N GLU A 100 11.06 -1.04 -11.58
CA GLU A 100 10.75 -1.11 -13.01
C GLU A 100 9.50 -0.28 -13.31
N LEU A 101 9.64 0.72 -14.18
CA LEU A 101 8.53 1.55 -14.64
C LEU A 101 7.61 0.79 -15.62
N ASN A 102 8.12 -0.27 -16.24
CA ASN A 102 7.36 -1.18 -17.10
C ASN A 102 6.86 -2.40 -16.30
N ASP A 103 5.84 -2.18 -15.48
CA ASP A 103 5.27 -3.15 -14.54
C ASP A 103 4.17 -4.02 -15.17
N THR A 104 4.59 -4.92 -16.07
CA THR A 104 3.69 -5.80 -16.85
C THR A 104 2.87 -6.75 -15.98
N ASP A 105 3.41 -7.20 -14.85
CA ASP A 105 2.74 -8.00 -13.81
C ASP A 105 1.54 -7.25 -13.21
N ARG A 106 1.73 -5.96 -12.89
CA ARG A 106 0.64 -5.10 -12.40
C ARG A 106 -0.40 -4.81 -13.47
N ILE A 107 0.02 -4.63 -14.72
CA ILE A 107 -0.91 -4.50 -15.86
C ILE A 107 -1.77 -5.76 -15.99
N TYR A 108 -1.17 -6.95 -15.93
CA TYR A 108 -1.89 -8.22 -15.96
C TYR A 108 -2.90 -8.31 -14.81
N TYR A 109 -2.49 -7.99 -13.58
CA TYR A 109 -3.35 -8.00 -12.41
C TYR A 109 -4.56 -7.07 -12.60
N LEU A 110 -4.32 -5.78 -12.89
CA LEU A 110 -5.38 -4.79 -13.06
C LEU A 110 -6.37 -5.19 -14.16
N ARG A 111 -5.86 -5.60 -15.33
CA ARG A 111 -6.73 -6.04 -16.44
C ARG A 111 -7.58 -7.23 -16.03
N SER A 112 -6.97 -8.24 -15.40
CA SER A 112 -7.66 -9.47 -15.04
C SER A 112 -8.71 -9.23 -13.96
N TYR A 113 -8.40 -8.50 -12.89
CA TYR A 113 -9.34 -8.23 -11.80
C TYR A 113 -10.47 -7.28 -12.19
N ILE A 114 -10.17 -6.20 -12.93
CA ILE A 114 -11.22 -5.29 -13.41
C ILE A 114 -12.16 -6.04 -14.38
N ASN A 115 -11.64 -6.92 -15.24
CA ASN A 115 -12.48 -7.74 -16.11
C ASN A 115 -13.40 -8.67 -15.31
N GLU A 116 -12.93 -9.26 -14.20
CA GLU A 116 -13.76 -10.08 -13.32
C GLU A 116 -14.84 -9.26 -12.59
N ALA A 117 -14.52 -8.03 -12.15
CA ALA A 117 -15.50 -7.09 -11.61
C ALA A 117 -16.57 -6.69 -12.66
N LEU A 118 -16.16 -6.41 -13.89
CA LEU A 118 -17.10 -6.11 -14.98
C LEU A 118 -17.99 -7.32 -15.29
N LYS A 119 -17.46 -8.54 -15.30
CA LYS A 119 -18.27 -9.76 -15.47
C LYS A 119 -19.24 -9.96 -14.31
N ALA A 120 -18.81 -9.75 -13.06
CA ALA A 120 -19.69 -9.82 -11.89
C ALA A 120 -20.87 -8.83 -12.01
N THR A 121 -20.61 -7.63 -12.51
CA THR A 121 -21.63 -6.58 -12.68
C THR A 121 -22.56 -6.90 -13.86
N VAL A 122 -22.00 -7.12 -15.05
CA VAL A 122 -22.75 -7.23 -16.30
C VAL A 122 -23.46 -8.59 -16.43
N GLN A 123 -22.76 -9.67 -16.09
CA GLN A 123 -23.26 -11.04 -16.26
C GLN A 123 -23.99 -11.52 -15.01
N ASP A 124 -23.40 -11.30 -13.82
CA ASP A 124 -23.94 -11.89 -12.58
C ASP A 124 -24.86 -10.97 -11.80
N LYS A 125 -25.00 -9.70 -12.20
CA LYS A 125 -25.87 -8.71 -11.56
C LYS A 125 -25.50 -8.39 -10.11
N VAL A 126 -24.21 -8.42 -9.78
CA VAL A 126 -23.69 -7.86 -8.52
C VAL A 126 -23.83 -6.34 -8.56
N ASP A 127 -24.35 -5.72 -7.50
CA ASP A 127 -24.46 -4.26 -7.36
C ASP A 127 -23.10 -3.63 -7.00
N LEU A 128 -22.11 -3.77 -7.88
CA LEU A 128 -20.78 -3.19 -7.74
C LEU A 128 -20.77 -1.77 -8.33
N ARG A 129 -20.60 -0.75 -7.47
CA ARG A 129 -20.75 0.65 -7.84
C ARG A 129 -19.45 1.43 -7.96
N GLY A 130 -18.35 0.90 -7.41
CA GLY A 130 -17.06 1.57 -7.48
C GLY A 130 -15.88 0.64 -7.24
N TYR A 131 -14.72 1.09 -7.72
CA TYR A 131 -13.45 0.38 -7.62
C TYR A 131 -12.31 1.39 -7.45
N THR A 132 -11.60 1.30 -6.33
CA THR A 132 -10.40 2.10 -6.06
C THR A 132 -9.18 1.20 -5.97
N LEU A 133 -8.19 1.52 -6.79
CA LEU A 133 -6.94 0.78 -6.86
C LEU A 133 -6.08 1.04 -5.62
N TRP A 134 -5.41 -0.01 -5.12
CA TRP A 134 -4.33 0.14 -4.16
C TRP A 134 -2.98 -0.04 -4.87
N SER A 135 -2.18 1.01 -5.08
CA SER A 135 -2.39 2.38 -4.63
C SER A 135 -2.00 3.40 -5.70
N ILE A 136 -2.41 4.66 -5.49
CA ILE A 136 -2.09 5.75 -6.42
C ILE A 136 -0.57 5.94 -6.60
N MET A 137 0.23 5.71 -5.54
CA MET A 137 1.69 5.87 -5.53
C MET A 137 2.34 4.93 -4.52
N ASP A 138 3.61 4.60 -4.74
CA ASP A 138 4.40 3.82 -3.79
C ASP A 138 4.40 4.54 -2.42
N ASN A 139 4.11 3.79 -1.36
CA ASN A 139 3.92 4.33 -0.01
C ASN A 139 4.66 3.44 1.02
N PHE A 140 4.44 3.72 2.31
CA PHE A 140 4.97 2.90 3.40
C PHE A 140 4.02 1.70 3.64
N GLU A 141 4.45 0.51 3.21
CA GLU A 141 3.73 -0.75 3.31
C GLU A 141 3.99 -1.42 4.67
N TRP A 142 3.54 -0.74 5.73
CA TRP A 142 3.47 -1.25 7.09
C TRP A 142 4.77 -1.92 7.57
N ALA A 143 4.72 -3.18 7.99
CA ALA A 143 5.86 -3.94 8.50
C ALA A 143 6.95 -4.17 7.44
N THR A 144 6.63 -4.07 6.14
CA THR A 144 7.59 -4.25 5.05
C THR A 144 8.29 -2.94 4.65
N GLY A 145 7.89 -1.82 5.25
CA GLY A 145 8.44 -0.51 4.99
C GLY A 145 8.24 -0.10 3.53
N PHE A 146 9.32 0.10 2.79
CA PHE A 146 9.26 0.51 1.37
C PHE A 146 9.78 -0.57 0.42
N SER A 147 9.93 -1.80 0.92
CA SER A 147 10.44 -2.92 0.13
C SER A 147 9.38 -3.46 -0.85
N GLU A 148 8.10 -3.39 -0.46
CA GLU A 148 6.96 -3.74 -1.29
C GLU A 148 6.31 -2.49 -1.87
N ARG A 149 6.03 -2.52 -3.17
CA ARG A 149 5.50 -1.37 -3.92
C ARG A 149 4.20 -1.75 -4.59
N PHE A 150 3.09 -1.15 -4.14
CA PHE A 150 1.76 -1.28 -4.75
C PHE A 150 1.45 -0.21 -5.79
N GLY A 151 2.14 0.93 -5.73
CA GLY A 151 1.77 2.13 -6.45
C GLY A 151 1.79 1.99 -7.96
N VAL A 152 0.83 2.60 -8.64
CA VAL A 152 0.92 2.83 -10.09
C VAL A 152 1.84 4.01 -10.44
N HIS A 153 2.22 4.83 -9.45
CA HIS A 153 3.31 5.80 -9.56
C HIS A 153 4.48 5.37 -8.67
N PHE A 154 5.68 5.34 -9.25
CA PHE A 154 6.92 5.19 -8.50
C PHE A 154 7.22 6.48 -7.74
N VAL A 155 7.64 6.38 -6.48
CA VAL A 155 8.12 7.53 -5.71
C VAL A 155 9.62 7.44 -5.58
N ASN A 156 10.35 8.41 -6.16
CA ASN A 156 11.80 8.46 -5.99
C ASN A 156 12.13 9.01 -4.60
N ARG A 157 12.52 8.12 -3.69
CA ARG A 157 12.85 8.47 -2.30
C ARG A 157 14.31 8.87 -2.10
N SER A 158 15.17 8.70 -3.11
CA SER A 158 16.53 9.23 -3.11
C SER A 158 16.56 10.73 -3.37
N ASP A 159 15.48 11.27 -3.95
CA ASP A 159 15.28 12.70 -4.19
C ASP A 159 14.42 13.30 -3.06
N PRO A 160 14.88 14.36 -2.35
CA PRO A 160 14.12 15.03 -1.31
C PRO A 160 12.75 15.58 -1.77
N SER A 161 12.59 15.88 -3.07
CA SER A 161 11.33 16.38 -3.64
C SER A 161 10.26 15.29 -3.80
N LEU A 162 10.63 14.01 -3.64
CA LEU A 162 9.75 12.85 -3.74
C LEU A 162 8.90 12.86 -5.03
N PRO A 163 9.51 12.93 -6.23
CA PRO A 163 8.76 12.99 -7.47
C PRO A 163 7.99 11.67 -7.68
N ARG A 164 6.76 11.80 -8.21
CA ARG A 164 5.88 10.68 -8.56
C ARG A 164 6.01 10.44 -10.06
N ILE A 165 6.54 9.28 -10.43
CA ILE A 165 6.83 8.92 -11.82
C ILE A 165 5.82 7.85 -12.25
N PRO A 166 4.97 8.10 -13.27
CA PRO A 166 3.94 7.14 -13.68
C PRO A 166 4.57 5.87 -14.23
N LYS A 167 4.14 4.71 -13.72
CA LYS A 167 4.47 3.40 -14.28
C LYS A 167 3.57 3.11 -15.48
N ALA A 168 3.87 2.07 -16.25
CA ALA A 168 3.06 1.65 -17.39
C ALA A 168 1.62 1.29 -16.96
N SER A 169 1.45 0.70 -15.77
CA SER A 169 0.15 0.45 -15.14
C SER A 169 -0.71 1.69 -14.93
N ALA A 170 -0.12 2.86 -14.61
CA ALA A 170 -0.88 4.11 -14.46
C ALA A 170 -1.54 4.52 -15.78
N LYS A 171 -0.83 4.39 -16.91
CA LYS A 171 -1.36 4.67 -18.24
C LYS A 171 -2.49 3.71 -18.62
N VAL A 172 -2.32 2.41 -18.31
CA VAL A 172 -3.36 1.40 -18.54
C VAL A 172 -4.61 1.70 -17.71
N TYR A 173 -4.46 1.94 -16.40
CA TYR A 173 -5.60 2.24 -15.54
C TYR A 173 -6.34 3.52 -15.97
N ALA A 174 -5.60 4.58 -16.29
CA ALA A 174 -6.18 5.81 -16.82
C ALA A 174 -6.96 5.58 -18.12
N SER A 175 -6.51 4.66 -18.97
CA SER A 175 -7.19 4.30 -20.22
C SER A 175 -8.49 3.54 -19.94
N VAL A 176 -8.48 2.58 -19.01
CA VAL A 176 -9.70 1.85 -18.61
C VAL A 176 -10.75 2.81 -18.05
N VAL A 177 -10.34 3.75 -17.18
CA VAL A 177 -11.25 4.77 -16.62
C VAL A 177 -11.80 5.67 -17.72
N ARG A 178 -10.94 6.20 -18.60
CA ARG A 178 -11.36 7.10 -19.70
C ARG A 178 -12.31 6.41 -20.68
N CYS A 179 -12.07 5.14 -20.95
CA CYS A 179 -12.86 4.33 -21.87
C CYS A 179 -14.07 3.67 -21.22
N ASN A 180 -14.25 3.82 -19.91
CA ASN A 180 -15.27 3.14 -19.12
C ASN A 180 -15.29 1.60 -19.36
N GLY A 181 -14.10 1.00 -19.45
CA GLY A 181 -13.94 -0.44 -19.75
C GLY A 181 -12.77 -0.75 -20.66
N PHE A 182 -12.82 -1.91 -21.31
CA PHE A 182 -11.80 -2.38 -22.25
C PHE A 182 -12.30 -2.25 -23.69
N PRO A 183 -11.76 -1.32 -24.49
CA PRO A 183 -12.09 -1.24 -25.91
C PRO A 183 -11.72 -2.53 -26.64
N ASP A 184 -12.59 -2.96 -27.56
CA ASP A 184 -12.37 -4.13 -28.39
C ASP A 184 -11.24 -3.86 -29.41
N PRO A 185 -10.10 -4.56 -29.32
CA PRO A 185 -8.99 -4.38 -30.26
C PRO A 185 -9.39 -4.67 -31.71
N ALA A 186 -10.40 -5.51 -31.95
CA ALA A 186 -10.87 -5.86 -33.28
C ALA A 186 -11.57 -4.69 -34.00
N GLN A 187 -12.04 -3.70 -33.25
CA GLN A 187 -12.73 -2.52 -33.78
C GLN A 187 -11.76 -1.37 -34.12
N GLY A 188 -10.45 -1.60 -33.99
CA GLY A 188 -9.43 -0.59 -34.21
C GLY A 188 -9.24 0.37 -33.02
N PRO A 189 -8.51 1.48 -33.20
CA PRO A 189 -8.24 2.42 -32.12
C PRO A 189 -9.52 3.15 -31.71
N HIS A 190 -10.03 2.82 -30.53
CA HIS A 190 -11.22 3.46 -29.98
C HIS A 190 -10.96 4.95 -29.66
N PRO A 191 -11.88 5.88 -29.95
CA PRO A 191 -11.67 7.32 -29.75
C PRO A 191 -11.21 7.73 -28.34
N CYS A 192 -11.71 7.05 -27.30
CA CYS A 192 -11.27 7.27 -25.90
C CYS A 192 -9.77 7.03 -25.65
N LEU A 193 -9.06 6.33 -26.53
CA LEU A 193 -7.63 6.08 -26.41
C LEU A 193 -6.79 7.25 -26.93
N GLN A 194 -7.40 8.18 -27.65
CA GLN A 194 -6.74 9.42 -28.07
C GLN A 194 -6.54 10.30 -26.84
N GLN A 195 -5.30 10.70 -26.55
CA GLN A 195 -5.04 11.73 -25.54
C GLN A 195 -5.51 13.08 -26.11
N PRO A 196 -6.18 13.93 -25.32
CA PRO A 196 -6.40 15.31 -25.75
C PRO A 196 -5.04 15.97 -25.97
N ASP A 197 -4.89 16.69 -27.08
CA ASP A 197 -3.65 17.38 -27.48
C ASP A 197 -3.15 18.39 -26.43
N ASP A 198 -4.01 18.80 -25.48
CA ASP A 198 -3.77 19.85 -24.48
C ASP A 198 -3.42 19.33 -23.07
N ALA A 199 -3.22 18.03 -22.88
CA ALA A 199 -2.84 17.49 -21.56
C ALA A 199 -1.35 17.71 -21.28
N GLU A 200 -0.95 18.95 -20.98
CA GLU A 200 0.38 19.22 -20.40
C GLU A 200 0.56 18.39 -19.11
N PRO A 201 1.72 17.76 -18.90
CA PRO A 201 2.03 17.15 -17.62
C PRO A 201 1.89 18.21 -16.54
N THR A 202 1.03 17.97 -15.56
CA THR A 202 0.93 18.85 -14.40
C THR A 202 2.20 18.69 -13.58
N ALA A 203 3.25 19.42 -13.96
CA ALA A 203 4.46 19.52 -13.19
C ALA A 203 4.08 20.21 -11.88
N SER A 204 4.13 19.47 -10.78
CA SER A 204 4.09 20.10 -9.47
C SER A 204 5.24 21.11 -9.42
N PRO A 205 5.00 22.37 -9.03
CA PRO A 205 6.08 23.34 -8.92
C PRO A 205 7.14 22.75 -8.00
N VAL A 206 8.37 22.62 -8.51
CA VAL A 206 9.51 22.18 -7.72
C VAL A 206 9.69 23.23 -6.63
N LYS A 207 9.40 22.87 -5.38
CA LYS A 207 9.71 23.74 -4.25
C LYS A 207 11.22 23.83 -4.14
N THR A 208 11.77 24.99 -4.48
CA THR A 208 13.20 25.27 -4.42
C THR A 208 13.68 25.58 -3.00
N GLU A 209 12.76 25.85 -2.08
CA GLU A 209 13.05 26.27 -0.70
C GLU A 209 12.33 25.42 0.35
N VAL A 210 13.01 25.20 1.47
CA VAL A 210 12.51 24.44 2.63
C VAL A 210 12.67 25.25 3.93
N PRO A 211 11.71 25.18 4.87
CA PRO A 211 11.86 25.79 6.18
C PRO A 211 12.87 25.01 7.02
N PHE A 212 13.92 25.69 7.47
CA PHE A 212 14.99 25.17 8.32
C PHE A 212 15.30 26.16 9.44
N LEU A 213 15.04 25.77 10.71
CA LEU A 213 15.23 26.62 11.90
C LEU A 213 14.57 28.01 11.80
N GLY A 214 13.40 28.09 11.17
CA GLY A 214 12.66 29.35 10.99
C GLY A 214 13.08 30.18 9.78
N LEU A 215 14.02 29.70 8.95
CA LEU A 215 14.45 30.34 7.71
C LEU A 215 13.98 29.52 6.50
N MET A 216 13.63 30.18 5.40
CA MET A 216 13.44 29.51 4.11
C MET A 216 14.80 29.44 3.40
N LEU A 217 15.31 28.24 3.17
CA LEU A 217 16.62 28.00 2.57
C LEU A 217 16.50 27.14 1.32
N GLY A 218 17.42 27.30 0.38
CA GLY A 218 17.56 26.34 -0.72
C GLY A 218 17.83 24.93 -0.20
N ILE A 219 17.38 23.90 -0.93
CA ILE A 219 17.54 22.49 -0.49
C ILE A 219 19.00 22.15 -0.15
N THR A 220 19.95 22.59 -0.99
CA THR A 220 21.38 22.41 -0.78
C THR A 220 21.90 23.17 0.44
N GLU A 221 21.45 24.42 0.63
CA GLU A 221 21.83 25.25 1.78
C GLU A 221 21.33 24.67 3.10
N ALA A 222 20.08 24.20 3.14
CA ALA A 222 19.50 23.54 4.29
C ALA A 222 20.23 22.24 4.63
N GLN A 223 20.61 21.45 3.61
CA GLN A 223 21.39 20.23 3.78
C GLN A 223 22.80 20.53 4.34
N THR A 224 23.49 21.54 3.80
CA THR A 224 24.79 21.99 4.33
C THR A 224 24.66 22.47 5.77
N ALA A 225 23.65 23.29 6.08
CA ALA A 225 23.41 23.79 7.43
C ALA A 225 23.16 22.65 8.43
N LEU A 226 22.38 21.63 8.03
CA LEU A 226 22.16 20.44 8.85
C LEU A 226 23.45 19.69 9.16
N TYR A 227 24.30 19.44 8.14
CA TYR A 227 25.57 18.74 8.36
C TYR A 227 26.54 19.53 9.24
N VAL A 228 26.61 20.86 9.07
CA VAL A 228 27.44 21.73 9.91
C VAL A 228 26.96 21.68 11.36
N LEU A 229 25.65 21.81 11.60
CA LEU A 229 25.10 21.74 12.95
C LEU A 229 25.33 20.36 13.60
N PHE A 230 25.16 19.28 12.83
CA PHE A 230 25.44 17.94 13.31
C PHE A 230 26.92 17.74 13.67
N ALA A 231 27.84 18.24 12.84
CA ALA A 231 29.27 18.20 13.13
C ALA A 231 29.63 19.01 14.38
N LEU A 232 29.08 20.22 14.53
CA LEU A 232 29.28 21.04 15.73
C LEU A 232 28.73 20.37 16.99
N LEU A 233 27.57 19.71 16.89
CA LEU A 233 26.97 18.97 17.99
C LEU A 233 27.84 17.78 18.40
N LEU A 234 28.37 17.02 17.44
CA LEU A 234 29.33 15.95 17.71
C LEU A 234 30.60 16.46 18.40
N LEU A 235 31.17 17.57 17.92
CA LEU A 235 32.34 18.19 18.54
C LEU A 235 32.04 18.67 19.97
N GLY A 236 30.86 19.23 20.20
CA GLY A 236 30.39 19.63 21.53
C GLY A 236 30.27 18.44 22.48
N VAL A 237 29.65 17.34 22.03
CA VAL A 237 29.52 16.09 22.81
C VAL A 237 30.90 15.50 23.11
N CYS A 238 31.79 15.39 22.12
CA CYS A 238 33.15 14.90 22.32
C CYS A 238 33.93 15.76 23.32
N SER A 239 33.79 17.10 23.25
CA SER A 239 34.43 18.03 24.17
C SER A 239 33.90 17.88 25.59
N LEU A 240 32.58 17.73 25.75
CA LEU A 240 31.95 17.50 27.06
C LEU A 240 32.39 16.17 27.66
N VAL A 241 32.41 15.09 26.86
CA VAL A 241 32.90 13.77 27.28
C VAL A 241 34.37 13.84 27.70
N PHE A 242 35.20 14.57 26.96
CA PHE A 242 36.61 14.77 27.31
C PHE A 242 36.79 15.57 28.61
N LEU A 243 36.00 16.61 28.82
CA LEU A 243 36.02 17.39 30.05
C LEU A 243 35.55 16.57 31.26
N LEU A 244 34.48 15.80 31.10
CA LEU A 244 33.98 14.86 32.12
C LEU A 244 35.02 13.79 32.43
N TYR A 245 35.67 13.22 31.42
CA TYR A 245 36.78 12.28 31.60
C TYR A 245 37.93 12.90 32.40
N LYS A 246 38.38 14.12 32.04
CA LYS A 246 39.42 14.85 32.78
C LYS A 246 39.00 15.14 34.22
N TYR A 247 37.75 15.52 34.44
CA TYR A 247 37.20 15.78 35.77
C TYR A 247 37.21 14.51 36.62
N CYS A 248 36.65 13.40 36.13
CA CYS A 248 36.65 12.11 36.82
C CYS A 248 38.06 11.60 37.10
N LYS A 249 39.01 11.75 36.16
CA LYS A 249 40.41 11.37 36.35
C LYS A 249 41.10 12.21 37.43
N ARG A 250 40.86 13.53 37.48
CA ARG A 250 41.37 14.43 38.54
C ARG A 250 40.74 14.14 39.90
N SER A 251 39.45 13.81 39.96
CA SER A 251 38.77 13.40 41.19
C SER A 251 39.40 12.15 41.79
N LYS A 252 39.61 11.11 40.97
CA LYS A 252 40.28 9.87 41.41
C LYS A 252 41.72 10.10 41.88
N TYR A 253 42.44 11.05 41.27
CA TYR A 253 43.80 11.41 41.70
C TYR A 253 43.82 12.17 43.04
N ARG A 254 42.79 12.98 43.34
CA ARG A 254 42.63 13.65 44.64
C ARG A 254 42.25 12.70 45.77
N GLU A 255 41.50 11.63 45.49
CA GLU A 255 41.15 10.61 46.49
C GLU A 255 42.31 9.65 46.84
N THR A 256 43.36 9.60 46.00
CA THR A 256 44.50 8.66 46.17
C THR A 256 45.76 9.29 46.74
N GLN A 257 45.76 10.59 47.10
CA GLN A 257 46.88 11.18 47.85
C GLN A 257 46.70 10.95 49.36
N PRO A 258 47.69 10.34 50.06
CA PRO A 258 47.66 10.20 51.51
C PRO A 258 47.81 11.57 52.18
N ARG A 259 47.07 11.79 53.28
CA ARG A 259 47.23 12.95 54.17
C ARG A 259 48.60 12.96 54.84
#